data_AF-A0A355G1B7-F1
#
_entry.id   AF-A0A355G1B7-F1
#
_cell.length_a   1.000
_cell.length_b   1.000
_cell.length_c   1.000
_cell.angle_alpha   90.00
_cell.angle_beta   90.00
_cell.angle_gamma   90.00
#
_symmetry.space_group_name_H-M   'P 1'
#
loop_
_entity.id
_entity.type
_entity.pdbx_description
1 polymer ?
#
loop_
_entity_poly.entity_id
_entity_poly.type
_entity_poly.pdbx_seq_one_letter_code
_entity_poly.pdbx_strand_id
1 'polypeptide(L)'
;MKASESINNYNAKLREYANYAARQVKDVCKTIGPRPSGEENEKKAQERFAEELKKYSDTVSIEPFDLHPKAFLGWVPLCAVLMILANLLFFIFGFSVVSLAVSALCLFFIVTEFLFYGETLDPFFPKRTSHNVVAVRKPKGEIKKRIIVSGHVDSSYEWRFTFLGGPKLITLVIGGAVVGIVIALVAEIYCVATGNLMTTPDNLFVTVLKWVMLAWCILFFAAIFFLNYKLPVEGANDNLTGSLASMA
;
A
#
# COMPACT_ATOMS: atom_id res chain seq x y z
N MET A 1 -24.81 20.90 -15.30
CA MET A 1 -26.04 20.24 -14.80
C MET A 1 -25.67 19.48 -13.56
N LYS A 2 -26.28 19.78 -12.41
CA LYS A 2 -26.05 19.04 -11.17
C LYS A 2 -26.78 17.70 -11.23
N ALA A 3 -26.28 16.67 -10.53
CA ALA A 3 -26.94 15.36 -10.50
C ALA A 3 -28.40 15.42 -9.98
N SER A 4 -28.67 16.34 -9.05
CA SER A 4 -30.01 16.62 -8.53
C SER A 4 -30.98 17.21 -9.56
N GLU A 5 -30.46 17.77 -10.66
CA GLU A 5 -31.24 18.36 -11.75
C GLU A 5 -31.50 17.35 -12.87
N SER A 6 -30.74 16.26 -12.94
CA SER A 6 -30.81 15.26 -14.02
C SER A 6 -31.50 13.95 -13.62
N ILE A 7 -31.75 13.72 -12.33
CA ILE A 7 -32.37 12.49 -11.81
C ILE A 7 -33.68 12.81 -11.10
N ASN A 8 -34.79 12.29 -11.63
CA ASN A 8 -36.08 12.38 -10.97
C ASN A 8 -36.06 11.67 -9.62
N ASN A 9 -36.67 12.29 -8.59
CA ASN A 9 -36.67 11.79 -7.21
C ASN A 9 -35.26 11.52 -6.66
N TYR A 10 -34.30 12.39 -6.97
CA TYR A 10 -32.88 12.27 -6.62
C TYR A 10 -32.64 11.75 -5.19
N ASN A 11 -33.26 12.35 -4.17
CA ASN A 11 -33.06 11.94 -2.77
C ASN A 11 -33.51 10.50 -2.49
N ALA A 12 -34.60 10.06 -3.11
CA ALA A 12 -35.08 8.69 -2.96
C ALA A 12 -34.13 7.70 -3.66
N LYS A 13 -33.68 8.04 -4.87
CA LYS A 13 -32.72 7.21 -5.63
C LYS A 13 -31.37 7.10 -4.95
N LEU A 14 -30.84 8.21 -4.42
CA LEU A 14 -29.62 8.21 -3.63
C LEU A 14 -29.72 7.27 -2.42
N ARG A 15 -30.85 7.29 -1.71
CA ARG A 15 -31.09 6.39 -0.57
C ARG A 15 -31.20 4.94 -1.01
N GLU A 16 -31.82 4.66 -2.14
CA GLU A 16 -31.92 3.32 -2.74
C GLU A 16 -30.52 2.75 -3.03
N TYR A 17 -29.67 3.51 -3.72
CA TYR A 17 -28.32 3.12 -4.10
C TYR A 17 -27.38 2.95 -2.90
N ALA A 18 -27.44 3.87 -1.92
CA ALA A 18 -26.68 3.73 -0.69
C ALA A 18 -27.07 2.47 0.10
N ASN A 19 -28.36 2.15 0.16
CA ASN A 19 -28.85 0.93 0.81
C ASN A 19 -28.44 -0.33 0.04
N TYR A 20 -28.47 -0.31 -1.28
CA TYR A 20 -27.98 -1.40 -2.12
C TYR A 20 -26.50 -1.67 -1.83
N ALA A 21 -25.65 -0.64 -1.92
CA ALA A 21 -24.23 -0.77 -1.65
C ALA A 21 -23.96 -1.30 -0.23
N ALA A 22 -24.57 -0.72 0.80
CA ALA A 22 -24.39 -1.16 2.19
C ALA A 22 -24.81 -2.62 2.41
N ARG A 23 -25.89 -3.08 1.77
CA ARG A 23 -26.34 -4.48 1.85
C ARG A 23 -25.37 -5.41 1.15
N GLN A 24 -24.90 -5.06 -0.05
CA GLN A 24 -23.95 -5.88 -0.80
C GLN A 24 -22.59 -5.95 -0.09
N VAL A 25 -22.08 -4.84 0.47
CA VAL A 25 -20.86 -4.85 1.30
C VAL A 25 -21.01 -5.85 2.44
N LYS A 26 -22.10 -5.74 3.21
CA LYS A 26 -22.35 -6.63 4.35
C LYS A 26 -22.46 -8.09 3.93
N ASP A 27 -23.07 -8.37 2.78
CA ASP A 27 -23.23 -9.73 2.31
C ASP A 27 -21.92 -10.34 1.82
N VAL A 28 -21.10 -9.58 1.09
CA VAL A 28 -19.75 -10.01 0.67
C VAL A 28 -18.88 -10.30 1.88
N CYS A 29 -18.83 -9.41 2.88
CA CYS A 29 -18.07 -9.64 4.11
C CYS A 29 -18.56 -10.87 4.88
N LYS A 30 -19.87 -11.15 4.88
CA LYS A 30 -20.42 -12.32 5.60
C LYS A 30 -20.20 -13.64 4.89
N THR A 31 -20.28 -13.64 3.56
CA THR A 31 -20.32 -14.87 2.76
C THR A 31 -18.96 -15.25 2.17
N ILE A 32 -18.13 -14.24 1.87
CA ILE A 32 -16.80 -14.41 1.27
C ILE A 32 -15.71 -14.02 2.27
N GLY A 33 -15.90 -12.92 2.99
CA GLY A 33 -14.96 -12.41 3.98
C GLY A 33 -13.75 -11.69 3.37
N PRO A 34 -12.60 -11.69 4.07
CA PRO A 34 -11.36 -11.12 3.55
C PRO A 34 -10.91 -11.84 2.28
N ARG A 35 -10.42 -11.06 1.32
CA ARG A 35 -10.08 -11.50 -0.03
C ARG A 35 -8.82 -10.80 -0.57
N PRO A 36 -7.63 -11.12 -0.01
CA PRO A 36 -6.37 -10.59 -0.53
C PRO A 36 -6.18 -10.91 -2.00
N SER A 37 -5.51 -10.01 -2.71
CA SER A 37 -5.28 -10.14 -4.15
C SER A 37 -4.50 -11.42 -4.46
N GLY A 38 -4.96 -12.19 -5.44
CA GLY A 38 -4.39 -13.47 -5.83
C GLY A 38 -4.82 -14.67 -4.97
N GLU A 39 -5.77 -14.51 -4.05
CA GLU A 39 -6.35 -15.58 -3.23
C GLU A 39 -7.73 -16.03 -3.73
N GLU A 40 -8.15 -17.24 -3.37
CA GLU A 40 -9.41 -17.84 -3.84
C GLU A 40 -10.66 -17.00 -3.51
N ASN A 41 -10.66 -16.30 -2.37
CA ASN A 41 -11.77 -15.45 -1.98
C ASN A 41 -11.90 -14.20 -2.86
N GLU A 42 -10.79 -13.69 -3.42
CA GLU A 42 -10.85 -12.59 -4.39
C GLU A 42 -11.55 -13.06 -5.65
N LYS A 43 -11.16 -14.21 -6.17
CA LYS A 43 -11.80 -14.82 -7.35
C LYS A 43 -13.30 -15.01 -7.14
N LYS A 44 -13.73 -15.56 -6.00
CA LYS A 44 -15.16 -15.71 -5.65
C LYS A 44 -15.90 -14.38 -5.61
N ALA A 45 -15.25 -13.34 -5.09
CA ALA A 45 -15.84 -11.99 -5.07
C ALA A 45 -15.97 -11.42 -6.50
N GLN A 46 -14.95 -11.58 -7.33
CA GLN A 46 -14.99 -11.15 -8.73
C GLN A 46 -16.07 -11.89 -9.53
N GLU A 47 -16.20 -13.21 -9.38
CA GLU A 47 -17.26 -14.00 -10.01
C GLU A 47 -18.65 -13.51 -9.58
N ARG A 48 -18.85 -13.24 -8.29
CA ARG A 48 -20.10 -12.67 -7.78
C ARG A 48 -20.42 -11.30 -8.38
N PHE A 49 -19.43 -10.41 -8.47
CA PHE A 49 -19.61 -9.09 -9.08
C PHE A 49 -19.93 -9.21 -10.56
N ALA A 50 -19.30 -10.14 -11.27
CA ALA A 50 -19.60 -10.42 -12.68
C ALA A 50 -21.05 -10.88 -12.86
N GLU A 51 -21.55 -11.81 -12.03
CA GLU A 51 -22.95 -12.26 -12.08
C GLU A 51 -23.95 -11.12 -11.83
N GLU A 52 -23.64 -10.22 -10.91
CA GLU A 52 -24.49 -9.05 -10.65
C GLU A 52 -24.49 -8.08 -11.83
N LEU A 53 -23.31 -7.79 -12.40
CA LEU A 53 -23.14 -6.87 -13.53
C LEU A 53 -23.80 -7.36 -14.83
N LYS A 54 -23.93 -8.68 -15.03
CA LYS A 54 -24.63 -9.28 -16.19
C LYS A 54 -26.08 -8.81 -16.31
N LYS A 55 -26.72 -8.43 -15.20
CA LYS A 55 -28.11 -7.94 -15.19
C LYS A 55 -28.25 -6.56 -15.82
N TYR A 56 -27.17 -5.79 -15.91
CA TYR A 56 -27.20 -4.36 -16.25
C TYR A 56 -26.29 -3.99 -17.42
N SER A 57 -25.48 -4.92 -17.92
CA SER A 57 -24.41 -4.67 -18.90
C SER A 57 -24.60 -5.53 -20.15
N ASP A 58 -24.15 -5.04 -21.30
CA ASP A 58 -24.21 -5.78 -22.56
C ASP A 58 -23.15 -6.87 -22.64
N THR A 59 -21.98 -6.64 -22.05
CA THR A 59 -20.90 -7.63 -21.93
C THR A 59 -20.26 -7.57 -20.56
N VAL A 60 -19.88 -8.74 -20.03
CA VAL A 60 -19.11 -8.88 -18.79
C VAL A 60 -18.01 -9.90 -19.03
N SER A 61 -16.76 -9.53 -18.73
CA SER A 61 -15.58 -10.41 -18.80
C SER A 61 -14.87 -10.46 -17.45
N ILE A 62 -14.28 -11.62 -17.15
CA ILE A 62 -13.30 -11.78 -16.08
C ILE A 62 -11.94 -11.91 -16.76
N GLU A 63 -11.02 -10.99 -16.45
CA GLU A 63 -9.71 -10.87 -17.09
C GLU A 63 -8.61 -11.26 -16.08
N PRO A 64 -7.97 -12.43 -16.23
CA PRO A 64 -6.89 -12.84 -15.35
C PRO A 64 -5.62 -12.02 -15.63
N PHE A 65 -4.88 -11.68 -14.58
CA PHE A 65 -3.56 -11.06 -14.68
C PHE A 65 -2.65 -11.56 -13.56
N ASP A 66 -1.35 -11.50 -13.81
CA ASP A 66 -0.34 -11.95 -12.87
C ASP A 66 0.13 -10.81 -11.96
N LEU A 67 0.45 -11.14 -10.71
CA LEU A 67 1.01 -10.21 -9.73
C LEU A 67 1.86 -10.91 -8.67
N HIS A 68 2.57 -10.10 -7.87
CA HIS A 68 3.26 -10.53 -6.65
C HIS A 68 2.67 -9.79 -5.44
N PRO A 69 1.59 -10.31 -4.80
CA PRO A 69 0.72 -9.51 -3.91
C PRO A 69 1.39 -8.99 -2.64
N LYS A 70 2.59 -9.50 -2.31
CA LYS A 70 3.34 -9.11 -1.11
C LYS A 70 4.56 -8.24 -1.42
N ALA A 71 4.89 -8.00 -2.69
CA ALA A 71 6.09 -7.29 -3.11
C ALA A 71 6.02 -5.80 -2.82
N PHE A 72 4.95 -5.13 -3.25
CA PHE A 72 4.81 -3.66 -3.19
C PHE A 72 5.02 -3.05 -1.80
N LEU A 73 4.54 -3.68 -0.72
CA LEU A 73 4.77 -3.20 0.65
C LEU A 73 5.91 -3.95 1.37
N GLY A 74 6.55 -4.91 0.70
CA GLY A 74 7.68 -5.67 1.22
C GLY A 74 8.92 -4.79 1.47
N TRP A 75 9.03 -3.63 0.82
CA TRP A 75 10.12 -2.69 1.08
C TRP A 75 10.09 -2.15 2.51
N VAL A 76 8.94 -2.02 3.16
CA VAL A 76 8.85 -1.42 4.51
C VAL A 76 9.65 -2.22 5.54
N PRO A 77 9.37 -3.52 5.77
CA PRO A 77 10.17 -4.33 6.70
C PRO A 77 11.60 -4.54 6.23
N LEU A 78 11.84 -4.63 4.92
CA LEU A 78 13.19 -4.75 4.36
C LEU A 78 14.04 -3.52 4.69
N CYS A 79 13.54 -2.33 4.38
CA CYS A 79 14.17 -1.05 4.66
C CYS A 79 14.39 -0.85 6.16
N ALA A 80 13.43 -1.24 6.99
CA ALA A 80 13.58 -1.20 8.44
C ALA A 80 14.79 -2.03 8.93
N VAL A 81 14.96 -3.26 8.41
CA VAL A 81 16.11 -4.11 8.72
C VAL A 81 17.42 -3.51 8.19
N LEU A 82 17.42 -3.02 6.94
CA LEU A 82 18.58 -2.36 6.34
C LEU A 82 19.03 -1.14 7.15
N MET A 83 18.09 -0.31 7.62
CA MET A 83 18.42 0.88 8.42
C MET A 83 18.94 0.54 9.82
N ILE A 84 18.43 -0.52 10.45
CA ILE A 84 19.02 -1.03 11.70
C ILE A 84 20.45 -1.48 11.44
N LEU A 85 20.69 -2.24 10.36
CA LEU A 85 22.02 -2.71 9.99
C LEU A 85 22.97 -1.53 9.73
N ALA A 86 22.56 -0.54 8.92
CA ALA A 86 23.33 0.68 8.66
C ALA A 86 23.70 1.38 9.98
N ASN A 87 22.70 1.66 10.83
CA ASN A 87 22.93 2.31 12.12
C ASN A 87 23.92 1.56 13.01
N LEU A 88 23.85 0.22 13.06
CA LEU A 88 24.79 -0.59 13.84
C LEU A 88 26.21 -0.57 13.24
N LEU A 89 26.35 -0.62 11.91
CA LEU A 89 27.63 -0.50 11.21
C LEU A 89 28.29 0.87 11.48
N PHE A 90 27.50 1.94 11.45
CA PHE A 90 27.94 3.29 11.75
C PHE A 90 28.30 3.49 13.23
N PHE A 91 27.45 3.00 14.14
CA PHE A 91 27.60 3.22 15.57
C PHE A 91 28.78 2.43 16.16
N ILE A 92 28.81 1.12 15.92
CA ILE A 92 29.76 0.18 16.55
C ILE A 92 31.13 0.23 15.87
N PHE A 93 31.14 0.16 14.54
CA PHE A 93 32.39 -0.01 13.78
C PHE A 93 32.87 1.30 13.13
N GLY A 94 32.01 2.32 13.05
CA GLY A 94 32.34 3.56 12.35
C GLY A 94 32.44 3.39 10.84
N PHE A 95 31.85 2.35 10.25
CA PHE A 95 31.96 2.05 8.82
C PHE A 95 31.05 2.97 7.97
N SER A 96 31.38 4.27 7.93
CA SER A 96 30.56 5.31 7.30
C SER A 96 30.18 5.03 5.86
N VAL A 97 31.12 4.59 5.02
CA VAL A 97 30.86 4.29 3.59
C VAL A 97 29.99 3.05 3.40
N VAL A 98 30.16 2.03 4.25
CA VAL A 98 29.35 0.81 4.19
C VAL A 98 27.94 1.11 4.69
N SER A 99 27.81 1.86 5.77
CA SER A 99 26.52 2.34 6.28
C SER A 99 25.78 3.16 5.23
N LEU A 100 26.48 4.11 4.59
CA LEU A 100 25.93 4.92 3.50
C LEU A 100 25.42 4.06 2.33
N ALA A 101 26.17 3.02 1.94
CA ALA A 101 25.76 2.13 0.88
C ALA A 101 24.47 1.36 1.23
N VAL A 102 24.33 0.92 2.49
CA VAL A 102 23.13 0.23 2.98
C VAL A 102 21.94 1.20 3.06
N SER A 103 22.14 2.41 3.58
CA SER A 103 21.12 3.47 3.62
C SER A 103 20.69 3.90 2.20
N ALA A 104 21.62 3.98 1.25
CA ALA A 104 21.32 4.25 -0.15
C ALA A 104 20.54 3.11 -0.81
N LEU A 105 20.82 1.86 -0.48
CA LEU A 105 20.04 0.70 -0.94
C LEU A 105 18.60 0.73 -0.39
N CYS A 106 18.43 1.11 0.88
CA CYS A 106 17.11 1.36 1.46
C CYS A 106 16.37 2.44 0.66
N LEU A 107 17.03 3.57 0.37
CA LEU A 107 16.43 4.65 -0.41
C LEU A 107 16.09 4.21 -1.84
N PHE A 108 16.94 3.39 -2.47
CA PHE A 108 16.68 2.80 -3.78
C PHE A 108 15.35 2.05 -3.77
N PHE A 109 15.13 1.13 -2.83
CA PHE A 109 13.86 0.39 -2.76
C PHE A 109 12.65 1.30 -2.49
N ILE A 110 12.79 2.33 -1.64
CA ILE A 110 11.70 3.29 -1.42
C ILE A 110 11.35 4.02 -2.73
N VAL A 111 12.35 4.49 -3.47
CA VAL A 111 12.12 5.24 -4.71
C VAL A 111 11.54 4.33 -5.79
N THR A 112 12.10 3.14 -5.99
CA THR A 112 11.66 2.24 -7.05
C THR A 112 10.31 1.60 -6.76
N GLU A 113 10.09 1.08 -5.55
CA GLU A 113 8.82 0.45 -5.17
C GLU A 113 7.72 1.47 -4.94
N PHE A 114 7.96 2.43 -4.05
CA PHE A 114 6.88 3.26 -3.53
C PHE A 114 6.60 4.51 -4.37
N LEU A 115 7.64 5.14 -4.93
CA LEU A 115 7.46 6.35 -5.75
C LEU A 115 7.20 6.04 -7.22
N PHE A 116 7.96 5.10 -7.81
CA PHE A 116 7.85 4.77 -9.23
C PHE A 116 7.03 3.53 -9.56
N TYR A 117 6.62 2.73 -8.56
CA TYR A 117 5.87 1.49 -8.78
C TYR A 117 6.59 0.55 -9.77
N GLY A 118 7.92 0.47 -9.66
CA GLY A 118 8.80 -0.19 -10.63
C GLY A 118 8.99 -1.70 -10.44
N GLU A 119 8.21 -2.35 -9.55
CA GLU A 119 8.19 -3.82 -9.35
C GLU A 119 9.59 -4.44 -9.15
N THR A 120 10.53 -3.69 -8.53
CA THR A 120 11.92 -4.14 -8.30
C THR A 120 12.05 -5.31 -7.33
N LEU A 121 11.10 -5.47 -6.43
CA LEU A 121 11.03 -6.53 -5.45
C LEU A 121 10.28 -7.75 -5.97
N ASP A 122 9.41 -7.61 -6.96
CA ASP A 122 8.55 -8.68 -7.50
C ASP A 122 9.28 -10.02 -7.75
N PRO A 123 10.50 -10.05 -8.35
CA PRO A 123 11.23 -11.30 -8.58
C PRO A 123 11.54 -12.10 -7.32
N PHE A 124 11.51 -11.49 -6.13
CA PHE A 124 11.77 -12.13 -4.85
C PHE A 124 10.51 -12.63 -4.14
N PHE A 125 9.32 -12.41 -4.72
CA PHE A 125 8.05 -12.79 -4.13
C PHE A 125 7.34 -13.88 -4.97
N PRO A 126 6.45 -14.68 -4.35
CA PRO A 126 5.68 -15.67 -5.09
C PRO A 126 4.69 -15.02 -6.05
N LYS A 127 4.69 -15.49 -7.30
CA LYS A 127 3.71 -15.13 -8.32
C LYS A 127 2.32 -15.70 -7.99
N ARG A 128 1.29 -14.92 -8.27
CA ARG A 128 -0.14 -15.26 -8.14
C ARG A 128 -0.91 -14.72 -9.35
N THR A 129 -2.14 -15.19 -9.53
CA THR A 129 -3.08 -14.71 -10.55
C THR A 129 -4.28 -14.06 -9.87
N SER A 130 -4.49 -12.78 -10.14
CA SER A 130 -5.70 -12.03 -9.77
C SER A 130 -6.59 -11.89 -11.00
N HIS A 131 -7.76 -11.30 -10.81
CA HIS A 131 -8.81 -11.19 -11.81
C HIS A 131 -9.42 -9.80 -11.75
N ASN A 132 -9.58 -9.17 -12.91
CA ASN A 132 -10.43 -7.99 -13.06
C ASN A 132 -11.81 -8.41 -13.56
N VAL A 133 -12.85 -7.65 -13.19
CA VAL A 133 -14.18 -7.76 -13.79
C VAL A 133 -14.42 -6.51 -14.62
N VAL A 134 -14.64 -6.68 -15.91
CA VAL A 134 -14.92 -5.58 -16.84
C VAL A 134 -16.33 -5.75 -17.37
N ALA A 135 -17.17 -4.75 -17.13
CA ALA A 135 -18.53 -4.70 -17.63
C ALA A 135 -18.72 -3.49 -18.54
N VAL A 136 -19.35 -3.72 -19.70
CA VAL A 136 -19.58 -2.67 -20.70
C VAL A 136 -21.07 -2.55 -20.97
N ARG A 137 -21.56 -1.31 -20.85
CA ARG A 137 -22.88 -0.91 -21.32
C ARG A 137 -22.73 -0.01 -22.54
N LYS A 138 -23.22 -0.46 -23.69
CA LYS A 138 -23.12 0.22 -24.97
C LYS A 138 -24.12 1.38 -25.04
N PRO A 139 -23.71 2.56 -25.51
CA PRO A 139 -24.66 3.64 -25.79
C PRO A 139 -25.52 3.28 -27.00
N LYS A 140 -26.67 3.93 -27.12
CA LYS A 140 -27.47 3.88 -28.35
C LYS A 140 -26.94 4.92 -29.35
N GLY A 141 -26.70 4.50 -30.59
CA GLY A 141 -26.25 5.37 -31.67
C GLY A 141 -24.74 5.62 -31.67
N GLU A 142 -24.33 6.79 -32.17
CA GLU A 142 -22.92 7.17 -32.33
C GLU A 142 -22.20 7.31 -30.97
N ILE A 143 -21.04 6.65 -30.85
CA ILE A 143 -20.20 6.71 -29.64
C ILE A 143 -19.41 8.02 -29.63
N LYS A 144 -19.86 8.99 -28.81
CA LYS A 144 -19.17 10.30 -28.68
C LYS A 144 -18.18 10.37 -27.52
N LYS A 145 -18.41 9.60 -26.45
CA LYS A 145 -17.61 9.61 -25.22
C LYS A 145 -17.59 8.22 -24.57
N ARG A 146 -16.51 7.93 -23.84
CA ARG A 146 -16.39 6.75 -22.97
C ARG A 146 -16.30 7.22 -21.52
N ILE A 147 -17.11 6.60 -20.64
CA ILE A 147 -17.06 6.81 -19.20
C ILE A 147 -16.57 5.50 -18.60
N ILE A 148 -15.55 5.58 -17.75
CA ILE A 148 -15.02 4.44 -16.99
C ILE A 148 -15.25 4.77 -15.53
N VAL A 149 -15.91 3.85 -14.83
CA VAL A 149 -16.08 3.89 -13.38
C VAL A 149 -15.45 2.61 -12.85
N SER A 150 -14.55 2.74 -11.87
CA SER A 150 -13.77 1.61 -11.37
C SER A 150 -13.68 1.65 -9.85
N GLY A 151 -13.64 0.46 -9.26
CA GLY A 151 -13.35 0.22 -7.85
C GLY A 151 -12.57 -1.08 -7.71
N HIS A 152 -12.08 -1.33 -6.50
CA HIS A 152 -11.27 -2.48 -6.17
C HIS A 152 -12.05 -3.46 -5.29
N VAL A 153 -12.10 -4.74 -5.67
CA VAL A 153 -12.92 -5.76 -5.00
C VAL A 153 -12.14 -6.48 -3.91
N ASP A 154 -10.82 -6.55 -4.05
CA ASP A 154 -9.89 -7.23 -3.14
C ASP A 154 -9.88 -6.58 -1.73
N SER A 155 -8.97 -7.04 -0.87
CA SER A 155 -8.76 -6.47 0.46
C SER A 155 -7.31 -6.54 0.89
N SER A 156 -6.83 -5.52 1.60
CA SER A 156 -5.45 -5.49 2.09
C SER A 156 -5.22 -6.37 3.33
N TYR A 157 -3.94 -6.58 3.65
CA TYR A 157 -3.52 -7.00 4.98
C TYR A 157 -3.55 -5.81 5.94
N GLU A 158 -3.81 -6.08 7.22
CA GLU A 158 -3.88 -5.04 8.26
C GLU A 158 -2.56 -4.27 8.35
N TRP A 159 -2.69 -2.94 8.30
CA TRP A 159 -1.64 -2.01 8.71
C TRP A 159 -1.71 -1.83 10.22
N ARG A 160 -0.81 -2.51 10.93
CA ARG A 160 -0.86 -2.66 12.40
C ARG A 160 -0.96 -1.33 13.13
N PHE A 161 -0.15 -0.35 12.73
CA PHE A 161 -0.11 0.95 13.40
C PHE A 161 -1.30 1.85 13.07
N THR A 162 -1.88 1.69 11.88
CA THR A 162 -3.17 2.32 11.55
C THR A 162 -4.29 1.74 12.41
N PHE A 163 -4.32 0.42 12.61
CA PHE A 163 -5.31 -0.23 13.46
C PHE A 163 -5.16 0.17 14.93
N LEU A 164 -3.94 0.13 15.47
CA LEU A 164 -3.68 0.37 16.90
C LEU A 164 -3.81 1.84 17.32
N GLY A 165 -3.49 2.79 16.45
CA GLY A 165 -3.44 4.20 16.83
C GLY A 165 -3.75 5.20 15.72
N GLY A 166 -4.36 4.72 14.63
CA GLY A 166 -4.83 5.55 13.53
C GLY A 166 -3.71 6.36 12.86
N PRO A 167 -4.07 7.51 12.25
CA PRO A 167 -3.13 8.37 11.53
C PRO A 167 -1.94 8.82 12.36
N LYS A 168 -2.11 9.04 13.67
CA LYS A 168 -1.04 9.53 14.54
C LYS A 168 0.06 8.48 14.73
N LEU A 169 -0.32 7.23 14.99
CA LEU A 169 0.65 6.17 15.26
C LEU A 169 1.39 5.72 13.99
N ILE A 170 0.69 5.61 12.84
CA ILE A 170 1.37 5.36 11.57
C ILE A 170 2.33 6.51 11.20
N THR A 171 1.93 7.77 11.43
CA THR A 171 2.82 8.91 11.18
C THR A 171 4.04 8.87 12.08
N LEU A 172 3.87 8.52 13.36
CA LEU A 172 4.99 8.36 14.30
C LEU A 172 5.95 7.25 13.85
N VAL A 173 5.44 6.07 13.50
CA VAL A 173 6.29 4.92 13.16
C VAL A 173 6.90 5.07 11.76
N ILE A 174 6.08 5.23 10.73
CA ILE A 174 6.53 5.28 9.33
C ILE A 174 7.11 6.64 8.98
N GLY A 175 6.42 7.73 9.32
CA GLY A 175 6.94 9.09 9.12
C GLY A 175 8.20 9.33 9.95
N GLY A 176 8.22 8.86 11.20
CA GLY A 176 9.42 8.86 12.02
C GLY A 176 10.56 8.04 11.41
N ALA A 177 10.31 6.83 10.91
CA ALA A 177 11.34 6.03 10.23
C ALA A 177 11.93 6.77 9.02
N VAL A 178 11.11 7.46 8.21
CA VAL A 178 11.59 8.29 7.10
C VAL A 178 12.49 9.43 7.58
N VAL A 179 12.12 10.12 8.66
CA VAL A 179 13.00 11.13 9.29
C VAL A 179 14.33 10.50 9.74
N GLY A 180 14.29 9.28 10.26
CA GLY A 180 15.47 8.52 10.65
C GLY A 180 16.42 8.24 9.49
N ILE A 181 15.87 7.88 8.32
CA ILE A 181 16.65 7.67 7.09
C ILE A 181 17.37 8.96 6.71
N VAL A 182 16.69 10.10 6.76
CA VAL A 182 17.31 11.41 6.44
C VAL A 182 18.43 11.74 7.42
N ILE A 183 18.23 11.53 8.72
CA ILE A 183 19.26 11.75 9.75
C ILE A 183 20.49 10.87 9.50
N ALA A 184 20.27 9.57 9.21
CA ALA A 184 21.34 8.63 8.90
C ALA A 184 22.14 9.07 7.67
N LEU A 185 21.47 9.41 6.57
CA LEU A 185 22.12 9.88 5.35
C LEU A 185 22.95 11.14 5.59
N VAL A 186 22.45 12.11 6.37
CA VAL A 186 23.22 13.32 6.71
C VAL A 186 24.49 12.97 7.48
N ALA A 187 24.39 12.09 8.49
CA ALA A 187 25.54 11.68 9.30
C ALA A 187 26.61 10.96 8.46
N GLU A 188 26.16 10.01 7.64
CA GLU A 188 27.00 9.16 6.80
C GLU A 188 27.67 9.95 5.69
N ILE A 189 26.92 10.81 4.98
CA ILE A 189 27.45 11.69 3.92
C ILE A 189 28.47 12.66 4.51
N TYR A 190 28.20 13.24 5.67
CA TYR A 190 29.16 14.12 6.34
C TYR A 190 30.47 13.40 6.67
N CYS A 191 30.40 12.18 7.21
CA CYS A 191 31.61 11.40 7.53
C CYS A 191 32.40 11.05 6.26
N VAL A 192 31.71 10.60 5.20
CA VAL A 192 32.35 10.30 3.91
C VAL A 192 32.97 11.55 3.28
N ALA A 193 32.25 12.68 3.27
CA ALA A 193 32.72 13.93 2.69
C ALA A 193 33.93 14.53 3.43
N THR A 194 34.11 14.20 4.71
CA THR A 194 35.26 14.61 5.52
C THR A 194 36.42 13.60 5.50
N GLY A 195 36.34 12.58 4.63
CA GLY A 195 37.39 11.57 4.45
C GLY A 195 37.34 10.39 5.43
N ASN A 196 36.32 10.32 6.30
CA ASN A 196 36.14 9.26 7.27
C ASN A 196 35.33 8.10 6.66
N LEU A 197 35.94 7.34 5.74
CA LEU A 197 35.24 6.27 5.01
C LEU A 197 34.91 5.06 5.88
N MET A 198 35.90 4.54 6.61
CA MET A 198 35.78 3.36 7.49
C MET A 198 35.93 3.75 8.97
N THR A 199 35.78 5.03 9.26
CA THR A 199 35.87 5.61 10.60
C THR A 199 34.78 6.68 10.75
N THR A 200 34.67 7.23 11.95
CA THR A 200 33.86 8.43 12.22
C THR A 200 34.74 9.43 12.96
N PRO A 201 34.67 10.73 12.64
CA PRO A 201 35.48 11.72 13.33
C PRO A 201 35.06 11.85 14.79
N ASP A 202 36.03 12.10 15.67
CA ASP A 202 35.79 12.36 17.09
C ASP A 202 35.38 13.82 17.28
N ASN A 203 34.12 14.12 17.00
CA ASN A 203 33.54 15.44 17.22
C ASN A 203 32.11 15.34 17.78
N LEU A 204 31.70 16.40 18.48
CA LEU A 204 30.41 16.43 19.17
C LEU A 204 29.23 16.19 18.21
N PHE A 205 29.30 16.71 16.98
CA PHE A 205 28.24 16.57 15.99
C PHE A 205 27.99 15.09 15.63
N VAL A 206 29.04 14.36 15.25
CA VAL A 206 28.92 12.94 14.89
C VAL A 206 28.60 12.07 16.11
N THR A 207 29.15 12.38 17.29
CA THR A 207 28.80 11.67 18.52
C THR A 207 27.31 11.82 18.84
N VAL A 208 26.73 13.02 18.72
CA VAL A 208 25.28 13.23 18.92
C VAL A 208 24.47 12.44 17.89
N LEU A 209 24.84 12.51 16.60
CA LEU A 209 24.11 11.78 15.54
C LEU A 209 24.15 10.27 15.74
N LYS A 210 25.28 9.70 16.18
CA LYS A 210 25.37 8.27 16.54
C LYS A 210 24.33 7.86 17.57
N TRP A 211 24.20 8.61 18.67
CA TRP A 211 23.22 8.32 19.71
C TRP A 211 21.78 8.52 19.24
N VAL A 212 21.52 9.57 18.45
CA VAL A 212 20.19 9.81 17.84
C VAL A 212 19.80 8.65 16.91
N MET A 213 20.70 8.22 16.04
CA MET A 213 20.48 7.09 15.13
C MET A 213 20.21 5.79 15.90
N LEU A 214 20.97 5.53 16.97
CA LEU A 214 20.74 4.36 17.82
C LEU A 214 19.35 4.40 18.49
N ALA A 215 18.94 5.55 19.01
CA ALA A 215 17.59 5.70 19.58
C ALA A 215 16.50 5.50 18.50
N TRP A 216 16.77 5.91 17.27
CA TRP A 216 15.86 5.75 16.14
C TRP A 216 15.64 4.30 15.70
N CYS A 217 16.55 3.38 16.06
CA CYS A 217 16.36 1.95 15.83
C CYS A 217 15.06 1.40 16.44
N ILE A 218 14.49 2.04 17.46
CA ILE A 218 13.19 1.67 18.02
C ILE A 218 12.06 1.84 16.96
N LEU A 219 12.09 2.93 16.19
CA LEU A 219 11.09 3.17 15.15
C LEU A 219 11.28 2.25 13.95
N PHE A 220 12.52 1.99 13.54
CA PHE A 220 12.81 0.97 12.52
C PHE A 220 12.35 -0.41 12.98
N PHE A 221 12.65 -0.80 14.22
CA PHE A 221 12.19 -2.06 14.77
C PHE A 221 10.66 -2.17 14.76
N ALA A 222 9.95 -1.11 15.13
CA ALA A 222 8.50 -1.06 15.00
C ALA A 222 8.05 -1.23 13.54
N ALA A 223 8.69 -0.55 12.59
CA ALA A 223 8.35 -0.60 11.17
C ALA A 223 8.48 -2.02 10.55
N ILE A 224 9.33 -2.91 11.10
CA ILE A 224 9.36 -4.34 10.71
C ILE A 224 7.98 -4.98 10.84
N PHE A 225 7.18 -4.55 11.82
CA PHE A 225 5.86 -5.08 12.12
C PHE A 225 4.71 -4.27 11.52
N PHE A 226 5.00 -3.40 10.55
CA PHE A 226 4.01 -2.54 9.90
C PHE A 226 2.83 -3.33 9.31
N LEU A 227 3.13 -4.40 8.58
CA LEU A 227 2.14 -5.26 7.94
C LEU A 227 1.89 -6.54 8.73
N ASN A 228 0.62 -6.87 8.90
CA ASN A 228 0.20 -8.13 9.49
C ASN A 228 -0.33 -9.09 8.42
N TYR A 229 0.58 -9.83 7.78
CA TYR A 229 0.23 -10.82 6.75
C TYR A 229 -0.65 -11.98 7.24
N LYS A 230 -0.87 -12.11 8.55
CA LYS A 230 -1.76 -13.11 9.14
C LYS A 230 -3.19 -12.63 9.27
N LEU A 231 -3.43 -11.32 9.08
CA LEU A 231 -4.72 -10.69 9.31
C LEU A 231 -5.13 -9.85 8.09
N PRO A 232 -5.71 -10.48 7.07
CA PRO A 232 -6.39 -9.74 6.01
C PRO A 232 -7.65 -9.05 6.55
N VAL A 233 -7.91 -7.82 6.11
CA VAL A 233 -9.08 -7.05 6.55
C VAL A 233 -10.27 -7.26 5.62
N GLU A 234 -11.45 -6.84 6.06
CA GLU A 234 -12.68 -6.96 5.26
C GLU A 234 -12.75 -6.00 4.05
N GLY A 235 -11.90 -4.98 3.94
CA GLY A 235 -11.96 -4.03 2.81
C GLY A 235 -13.34 -3.38 2.59
N ALA A 236 -14.18 -3.29 3.63
CA ALA A 236 -15.56 -2.83 3.50
C ALA A 236 -15.65 -1.33 3.15
N ASN A 237 -14.76 -0.52 3.72
CA ASN A 237 -14.84 0.94 3.68
C ASN A 237 -14.42 1.53 2.33
N ASP A 238 -13.23 1.19 1.83
CA ASP A 238 -12.70 1.74 0.58
C ASP A 238 -13.04 0.81 -0.59
N ASN A 239 -12.53 -0.43 -0.55
CA ASN A 239 -12.63 -1.40 -1.64
C ASN A 239 -14.07 -1.69 -2.07
N LEU A 240 -14.84 -2.35 -1.21
CA LEU A 240 -16.21 -2.76 -1.57
C LEU A 240 -17.14 -1.56 -1.75
N THR A 241 -17.02 -0.52 -0.92
CA THR A 241 -17.87 0.67 -1.09
C THR A 241 -17.57 1.37 -2.41
N GLY A 242 -16.31 1.53 -2.80
CA GLY A 242 -15.93 2.11 -4.10
C GLY A 242 -16.43 1.27 -5.27
N SER A 243 -16.26 -0.05 -5.22
CA SER A 243 -16.74 -0.97 -6.26
C SER A 243 -18.26 -0.98 -6.39
N LEU A 244 -18.99 -1.03 -5.27
CA LEU A 244 -20.45 -1.08 -5.28
C LEU A 244 -21.09 0.27 -5.56
N ALA A 245 -20.45 1.38 -5.15
CA ALA A 245 -20.86 2.71 -5.57
C ALA A 245 -20.67 2.91 -7.08
N SER A 246 -19.68 2.24 -7.69
CA SER A 246 -19.50 2.25 -9.15
C SER A 246 -20.60 1.48 -9.89
N MET A 247 -21.27 0.56 -9.21
CA MET A 247 -22.36 -0.26 -9.77
C MET A 247 -23.76 0.34 -9.56
N ALA A 248 -23.91 1.25 -8.60
CA ALA A 248 -25.20 1.79 -8.16
C ALA A 248 -25.59 3.09 -8.89
#